data_AF-A0A7X7LFW8-F1
#
_entry.id   AF-A0A7X7LFW8-F1
#
_cell.length_a   1.000
_cell.length_b   1.000
_cell.length_c   1.000
_cell.angle_alpha   90.00
_cell.angle_beta   90.00
_cell.angle_gamma   90.00
#
_symmetry.space_group_name_H-M   'P 1'
#
loop_
_entity.id
_entity.type
_entity.pdbx_description
1 polymer ?
#
loop_
_entity_poly.entity_id
_entity_poly.type
_entity_poly.pdbx_seq_one_letter_code
_entity_poly.pdbx_strand_id
1 'polypeptide(L)'
;KKEIYKLGQEKLRLAIDQKNRELSSLALKIAQKTEILSELKKGVEKDHENIDGLIKGIERQLNTKEDWEAFRFHFEEVHPEFFNKLKRLFPSLTPNEERLCAFIKLNLSTKKIAQLNNNTVVAVDKGRNRLRKKLGLSPDISIKDFLDTVQ
;
A
#
# COMPACT_ATOMS: atom_id res chain seq x y z
N LYS A 1 0.34 -30.01 33.47
CA LYS A 1 1.36 -30.50 32.49
C LYS A 1 0.76 -31.04 31.18
N LYS A 2 -0.15 -32.02 31.20
CA LYS A 2 -0.81 -32.54 29.96
C LYS A 2 -1.58 -31.48 29.17
N GLU A 3 -2.24 -30.56 29.87
CA GLU A 3 -3.07 -29.51 29.27
C GLU A 3 -2.22 -28.44 28.56
N ILE A 4 -1.11 -28.03 29.17
CA ILE A 4 -0.10 -27.15 28.57
C ILE A 4 0.48 -27.78 27.29
N TYR A 5 0.73 -29.10 27.31
CA TYR A 5 1.23 -29.82 26.13
C TYR A 5 0.21 -29.85 24.99
N LYS A 6 -1.08 -30.10 25.30
CA LYS A 6 -2.17 -30.03 24.30
C LYS A 6 -2.34 -28.64 23.70
N LEU A 7 -2.36 -27.61 24.54
CA LEU A 7 -2.41 -26.20 24.11
C LEU A 7 -1.23 -25.84 23.19
N GLY A 8 -0.04 -26.34 23.49
CA GLY A 8 1.15 -26.15 22.64
C GLY A 8 1.01 -26.81 21.27
N GLN A 9 0.49 -28.04 21.21
CA GLN A 9 0.25 -28.73 19.94
C GLN A 9 -0.84 -28.06 19.10
N GLU A 10 -1.91 -27.58 19.74
CA GLU A 10 -2.98 -26.87 19.06
C GLU A 10 -2.49 -25.54 18.47
N LYS A 11 -1.70 -24.76 19.22
CA LYS A 11 -1.05 -23.55 18.71
C LYS A 11 -0.12 -23.83 17.54
N LEU A 12 0.68 -24.91 17.61
CA LEU A 12 1.58 -25.29 16.54
C LEU A 12 0.82 -25.67 15.26
N ARG A 13 -0.27 -26.44 15.40
CA ARG A 13 -1.15 -26.80 14.28
C ARG A 13 -1.79 -25.56 13.63
N LEU A 14 -2.32 -24.64 14.44
CA LEU A 14 -2.87 -23.38 13.94
C LEU A 14 -1.83 -22.54 13.19
N ALA A 15 -0.58 -22.51 13.68
CA ALA A 15 0.51 -21.82 12.99
C ALA A 15 0.86 -22.47 11.65
N ILE A 16 0.89 -23.81 11.58
CA ILE A 16 1.10 -24.57 10.32
C ILE A 16 -0.03 -24.27 9.33
N ASP A 17 -1.29 -24.31 9.77
CA ASP A 17 -2.44 -24.02 8.91
C ASP A 17 -2.43 -22.56 8.41
N GLN A 18 -2.01 -21.61 9.25
CA GLN A 18 -1.80 -20.22 8.84
C GLN A 18 -0.70 -20.11 7.78
N LYS A 19 0.45 -20.76 7.99
CA LYS A 19 1.56 -20.76 7.03
C LYS A 19 1.20 -21.41 5.70
N ASN A 20 0.42 -22.48 5.72
CA ASN A 20 -0.09 -23.12 4.50
C ASN A 20 -1.02 -22.18 3.72
N ARG A 21 -1.88 -21.40 4.41
CA ARG A 21 -2.73 -20.39 3.75
C ARG A 21 -1.91 -19.26 3.14
N GLU A 22 -0.91 -18.74 3.86
CA GLU A 22 0.03 -17.75 3.35
C GLU A 22 0.77 -18.26 2.10
N LEU A 23 1.22 -19.52 2.12
CA LEU A 23 1.92 -20.16 1.00
C LEU A 23 1.00 -20.32 -0.23
N SER A 24 -0.23 -20.79 -0.05
CA SER A 24 -1.21 -20.90 -1.13
C SER A 24 -1.56 -19.53 -1.72
N SER A 25 -1.72 -18.51 -0.88
CA SER A 25 -1.94 -17.13 -1.33
C SER A 25 -0.76 -16.61 -2.15
N LEU A 26 0.48 -16.89 -1.71
CA LEU A 26 1.67 -16.53 -2.46
C LEU A 26 1.77 -17.27 -3.80
N ALA A 27 1.48 -18.58 -3.83
CA ALA A 27 1.47 -19.38 -5.06
C ALA A 27 0.44 -18.86 -6.07
N LEU A 28 -0.76 -18.49 -5.61
CA LEU A 28 -1.79 -17.86 -6.44
C LEU A 28 -1.33 -16.51 -6.99
N LYS A 29 -0.73 -15.64 -6.15
CA LYS A 29 -0.16 -14.36 -6.60
C LYS A 29 0.94 -14.55 -7.65
N ILE A 30 1.78 -15.57 -7.50
CA ILE A 30 2.82 -15.91 -8.48
C ILE A 30 2.20 -16.40 -9.79
N ALA A 31 1.20 -17.28 -9.73
CA ALA A 31 0.51 -17.79 -10.91
C ALA A 31 -0.16 -16.66 -11.70
N GLN A 32 -0.93 -15.80 -11.00
CA GLN A 32 -1.55 -14.60 -11.58
C GLN A 32 -0.50 -13.71 -12.25
N LYS A 33 0.59 -13.36 -11.53
CA LYS A 33 1.68 -12.55 -12.10
C LYS A 33 2.30 -13.19 -13.35
N THR A 34 2.48 -14.50 -13.34
CA THR A 34 3.07 -15.23 -14.48
C THR A 34 2.15 -15.22 -15.69
N GLU A 35 0.85 -15.41 -15.48
CA GLU A 35 -0.17 -15.34 -16.53
C GLU A 35 -0.20 -13.96 -17.18
N ILE A 36 -0.25 -12.90 -16.37
CA ILE A 36 -0.26 -11.51 -16.83
C ILE A 36 1.01 -11.18 -17.63
N LEU A 37 2.19 -11.54 -17.13
CA LEU A 37 3.45 -11.28 -17.83
C LEU A 37 3.51 -12.03 -19.16
N SER A 38 2.93 -13.23 -19.23
CA SER A 38 2.80 -14.01 -20.47
C SER A 38 1.87 -13.32 -21.47
N GLU A 39 0.74 -12.76 -21.02
CA GLU A 39 -0.17 -11.97 -21.86
C GLU A 39 0.48 -10.70 -22.40
N LEU A 40 1.17 -9.94 -21.53
CA LEU A 40 1.90 -8.74 -21.93
C LEU A 40 3.01 -9.08 -22.94
N LYS A 41 3.77 -10.15 -22.70
CA LYS A 41 4.81 -10.63 -23.63
C LYS A 41 4.22 -10.95 -25.00
N LYS A 42 3.11 -11.70 -25.04
CA LYS A 42 2.42 -12.03 -26.30
C LYS A 42 1.94 -10.80 -27.05
N GLY A 43 1.42 -9.80 -26.33
CA GLY A 43 0.97 -8.56 -26.96
C GLY A 43 2.13 -7.75 -27.55
N VAL A 44 3.28 -7.68 -26.87
CA VAL A 44 4.50 -7.04 -27.40
C VAL A 44 5.07 -7.78 -28.61
N GLU A 45 5.01 -9.11 -28.64
CA GLU A 45 5.54 -9.94 -29.73
C GLU A 45 4.65 -9.95 -30.99
N LYS A 46 3.34 -9.77 -30.85
CA LYS A 46 2.39 -9.85 -31.97
C LYS A 46 2.01 -8.50 -32.59
N ASP A 47 2.03 -7.43 -31.80
CA ASP A 47 1.31 -6.21 -32.14
C ASP A 47 2.17 -4.99 -31.80
N HIS A 48 3.21 -4.76 -32.60
CA HIS A 48 4.16 -3.64 -32.41
C HIS A 48 3.50 -2.25 -32.49
N GLU A 49 2.26 -2.16 -32.99
CA GLU A 49 1.51 -0.91 -33.15
C GLU A 49 0.44 -0.68 -32.04
N ASN A 50 0.05 -1.71 -31.27
CA ASN A 50 -1.00 -1.61 -30.26
C ASN A 50 -0.46 -1.29 -28.85
N ILE A 51 0.37 -0.25 -28.78
CA ILE A 51 1.02 0.21 -27.54
C ILE A 51 -0.03 0.66 -26.51
N ASP A 52 -1.10 1.33 -26.94
CA ASP A 52 -2.16 1.81 -26.05
C ASP A 52 -2.95 0.68 -25.38
N GLY A 53 -3.19 -0.43 -26.10
CA GLY A 53 -3.83 -1.62 -25.53
C GLY A 53 -2.97 -2.27 -24.45
N LEU A 54 -1.66 -2.34 -24.68
CA LEU A 54 -0.67 -2.83 -23.72
C LEU A 54 -0.60 -1.95 -22.47
N ILE A 55 -0.57 -0.62 -22.64
CA ILE A 55 -0.58 0.33 -21.52
C ILE A 55 -1.83 0.14 -20.66
N LYS A 56 -3.02 0.06 -21.27
CA LYS A 56 -4.27 -0.18 -20.53
C LYS A 56 -4.27 -1.52 -19.79
N GLY A 57 -3.66 -2.56 -20.37
CA GLY A 57 -3.47 -3.85 -19.70
C GLY A 57 -2.60 -3.74 -18.44
N ILE A 58 -1.50 -3.00 -18.53
CA ILE A 58 -0.59 -2.72 -17.41
C ILE A 58 -1.30 -1.88 -16.34
N GLU A 59 -2.03 -0.83 -16.72
CA GLU A 59 -2.77 0.03 -15.78
C GLU A 59 -3.84 -0.73 -14.99
N ARG A 60 -4.54 -1.69 -15.63
CA ARG A 60 -5.50 -2.57 -14.94
C ARG A 60 -4.83 -3.48 -13.91
N GLN A 61 -3.60 -3.90 -14.15
CA GLN A 61 -2.86 -4.77 -13.23
C GLN A 61 -2.22 -3.98 -12.10
N LEU A 62 -1.92 -2.71 -12.35
CA LEU A 62 -1.54 -1.76 -11.33
C LEU A 62 -2.75 -1.24 -10.54
N ASN A 63 -3.90 -1.92 -10.55
CA ASN A 63 -5.11 -1.49 -9.87
C ASN A 63 -4.88 -1.37 -8.35
N THR A 64 -4.42 -0.19 -7.97
CA THR A 64 -3.96 0.16 -6.62
C THR A 64 -5.07 0.24 -5.58
N LYS A 65 -6.34 0.03 -5.96
CA LYS A 65 -7.48 0.21 -5.07
C LYS A 65 -7.61 -0.92 -4.06
N GLU A 66 -7.58 -2.18 -4.50
CA GLU A 66 -7.64 -3.35 -3.61
C GLU A 66 -6.41 -3.39 -2.68
N ASP A 67 -5.23 -3.13 -3.23
CA ASP A 67 -3.99 -3.02 -2.45
C ASP A 67 -4.05 -1.89 -1.41
N TRP A 68 -4.71 -0.77 -1.74
CA TRP A 68 -4.91 0.34 -0.82
C TRP A 68 -5.88 -0.01 0.30
N GLU A 69 -6.99 -0.68 0.00
CA GLU A 69 -7.96 -1.10 1.01
C GLU A 69 -7.35 -2.09 2.00
N ALA A 70 -6.58 -3.07 1.50
CA ALA A 70 -5.84 -4.02 2.34
C ALA A 70 -4.76 -3.31 3.18
N PHE A 71 -4.00 -2.40 2.58
CA PHE A 71 -3.03 -1.59 3.32
C PHE A 71 -3.71 -0.77 4.42
N ARG A 72 -4.83 -0.10 4.09
CA ARG A 72 -5.55 0.76 5.02
C ARG A 72 -6.07 -0.01 6.21
N PHE A 73 -6.65 -1.19 5.97
CA PHE A 73 -7.11 -2.08 7.02
C PHE A 73 -5.99 -2.39 8.01
N HIS A 74 -4.84 -2.88 7.53
CA HIS A 74 -3.70 -3.19 8.39
C HIS A 74 -3.07 -1.95 9.05
N PHE A 75 -3.10 -0.81 8.38
CA PHE A 75 -2.63 0.45 8.95
C PHE A 75 -3.52 0.89 10.12
N GLU A 76 -4.85 0.79 9.98
CA GLU A 76 -5.81 1.13 11.04
C GLU A 76 -5.73 0.17 12.24
N GLU A 77 -5.33 -1.09 12.04
CA GLU A 77 -5.04 -2.02 13.14
C GLU A 77 -3.86 -1.54 14.02
N VAL A 78 -2.83 -0.92 13.42
CA VAL A 78 -1.63 -0.43 14.12
C VAL A 78 -1.79 1.01 14.60
N HIS A 79 -2.53 1.82 13.86
CA HIS A 79 -2.79 3.23 14.15
C HIS A 79 -4.30 3.52 14.19
N PRO A 80 -5.00 3.05 15.25
CA PRO A 80 -6.42 3.34 15.42
C PRO A 80 -6.68 4.84 15.41
N GLU A 81 -7.84 5.26 14.91
CA GLU A 81 -8.27 6.66 14.86
C GLU A 81 -7.43 7.64 14.02
N PHE A 82 -6.31 7.22 13.41
CA PHE A 82 -5.45 8.12 12.64
C PHE A 82 -6.21 8.85 11.54
N PHE A 83 -6.91 8.12 10.67
CA PHE A 83 -7.67 8.73 9.57
C PHE A 83 -8.86 9.55 10.08
N ASN A 84 -9.52 9.12 11.16
CA ASN A 84 -10.64 9.86 11.77
C ASN A 84 -10.17 11.23 12.30
N LYS A 85 -9.04 11.26 13.02
CA LYS A 85 -8.45 12.49 13.56
C LYS A 85 -7.91 13.38 12.45
N LEU A 86 -7.22 12.79 11.47
CA LEU A 86 -6.71 13.52 10.31
C LEU A 86 -7.86 14.23 9.56
N LYS A 87 -8.97 13.53 9.34
CA LYS A 87 -10.16 14.09 8.67
C LYS A 87 -10.88 15.15 9.49
N ARG A 88 -10.89 15.03 10.83
CA ARG A 88 -11.42 16.07 11.72
C ARG A 88 -10.57 17.34 11.72
N LEU A 89 -9.24 17.20 11.75
CA LEU A 89 -8.32 18.34 11.77
C LEU A 89 -8.19 19.00 10.39
N PHE A 90 -8.20 18.20 9.33
CA PHE A 90 -7.97 18.65 7.96
C PHE A 90 -9.02 18.08 7.00
N PRO A 91 -10.28 18.54 7.08
CA PRO A 91 -11.39 18.02 6.27
C PRO A 91 -11.24 18.30 4.77
N SER A 92 -10.30 19.17 4.37
CA SER A 92 -10.00 19.53 2.98
C SER A 92 -8.96 18.60 2.31
N LEU A 93 -8.43 17.62 3.04
CA LEU A 93 -7.54 16.62 2.47
C LEU A 93 -8.32 15.72 1.51
N THR A 94 -7.74 15.48 0.34
CA THR A 94 -8.24 14.51 -0.61
C THR A 94 -7.85 13.10 -0.18
N PRO A 95 -8.55 12.04 -0.64
CA PRO A 95 -8.18 10.65 -0.33
C PRO A 95 -6.72 10.31 -0.69
N ASN A 96 -6.18 10.89 -1.77
CA ASN A 96 -4.78 10.71 -2.15
C ASN A 96 -3.80 11.37 -1.16
N GLU A 97 -4.19 12.48 -0.54
CA GLU A 97 -3.39 13.16 0.48
C GLU A 97 -3.49 12.43 1.82
N GLU A 98 -4.65 11.89 2.19
CA GLU A 98 -4.80 10.99 3.35
C GLU A 98 -3.91 9.76 3.20
N ARG A 99 -3.91 9.15 2.01
CA ARG A 99 -3.01 8.04 1.65
C ARG A 99 -1.54 8.42 1.77
N LEU A 100 -1.17 9.60 1.30
CA LEU A 100 0.19 10.11 1.44
C LEU A 100 0.58 10.31 2.92
N CYS A 101 -0.32 10.83 3.77
CA CYS A 101 -0.08 10.95 5.21
C CYS A 101 0.24 9.59 5.85
N ALA A 102 -0.54 8.56 5.55
CA ALA A 102 -0.31 7.21 6.07
C ALA A 102 1.08 6.67 5.69
N PHE A 103 1.51 6.86 4.44
CA PHE A 103 2.84 6.44 4.03
C PHE A 103 3.97 7.23 4.70
N ILE A 104 3.78 8.53 4.92
CA ILE A 104 4.75 9.38 5.62
C ILE A 104 4.84 8.98 7.10
N LYS A 105 3.70 8.65 7.72
CA LYS A 105 3.61 8.15 9.10
C LYS A 105 4.41 6.87 9.31
N LEU A 106 4.41 5.98 8.32
CA LEU A 106 5.25 4.77 8.30
C LEU A 106 6.73 5.04 7.96
N ASN A 107 7.15 6.30 7.90
CA ASN A 107 8.52 6.71 7.58
C ASN A 107 9.01 6.21 6.21
N LEU A 108 8.11 6.05 5.22
CA LEU A 108 8.50 5.63 3.88
C LEU A 108 9.16 6.78 3.12
N SER A 109 10.25 6.49 2.42
CA SER A 109 10.93 7.46 1.57
C SER A 109 10.08 7.84 0.35
N THR A 110 10.25 9.05 -0.20
CA THR A 110 9.56 9.49 -1.43
C THR A 110 9.71 8.47 -2.56
N LYS A 111 10.91 7.86 -2.69
CA LYS A 111 11.17 6.81 -3.69
C LYS A 111 10.30 5.57 -3.47
N LYS A 112 10.13 5.13 -2.22
CA LYS A 112 9.30 3.95 -1.91
C LYS A 112 7.81 4.25 -2.11
N ILE A 113 7.36 5.45 -1.72
CA ILE A 113 5.99 5.92 -1.93
C ILE A 113 5.66 5.99 -3.43
N ALA A 114 6.59 6.47 -4.24
CA ALA A 114 6.46 6.53 -5.68
C ALA A 114 6.24 5.13 -6.28
N GLN A 115 7.06 4.15 -5.85
CA GLN A 115 6.91 2.75 -6.28
C GLN A 115 5.57 2.14 -5.87
N LEU A 116 5.13 2.36 -4.62
CA LEU A 116 3.87 1.80 -4.10
C LEU A 116 2.62 2.39 -4.77
N ASN A 117 2.70 3.61 -5.29
CA ASN A 117 1.58 4.29 -5.95
C ASN A 117 1.69 4.27 -7.48
N ASN A 118 2.64 3.52 -8.03
CA ASN A 118 2.99 3.56 -9.47
C ASN A 118 3.08 5.00 -10.01
N ASN A 119 3.82 5.84 -9.30
CA ASN A 119 3.98 7.25 -9.63
C ASN A 119 5.46 7.63 -9.67
N THR A 120 5.76 8.82 -10.16
CA THR A 120 7.12 9.35 -10.17
C THR A 120 7.48 9.99 -8.83
N VAL A 121 8.77 9.98 -8.49
CA VAL A 121 9.29 10.67 -7.30
C VAL A 121 8.88 12.15 -7.31
N VAL A 122 8.99 12.81 -8.46
CA VAL A 122 8.61 14.21 -8.67
C VAL A 122 7.14 14.46 -8.34
N ALA A 123 6.24 13.55 -8.75
CA ALA A 123 4.82 13.69 -8.45
C ALA A 123 4.53 13.54 -6.95
N VAL A 124 5.25 12.64 -6.26
CA VAL A 124 5.15 12.49 -4.81
C VAL A 124 5.69 13.74 -4.11
N ASP A 125 6.81 14.32 -4.54
CA ASP A 125 7.34 15.56 -3.96
C ASP A 125 6.39 16.75 -4.15
N LYS A 126 5.81 16.90 -5.34
CA LYS A 126 4.73 17.87 -5.57
C LYS A 126 3.54 17.62 -4.62
N GLY A 127 3.18 16.36 -4.40
CA GLY A 127 2.17 15.95 -3.42
C GLY A 127 2.52 16.37 -2.00
N ARG A 128 3.76 16.12 -1.55
CA ARG A 128 4.26 16.53 -0.23
C ARG A 128 4.23 18.05 -0.05
N ASN A 129 4.56 18.80 -1.10
CA ASN A 129 4.50 20.27 -1.05
C ASN A 129 3.06 20.79 -0.94
N ARG A 130 2.10 20.19 -1.67
CA ARG A 130 0.68 20.52 -1.50
C ARG A 130 0.18 20.16 -0.11
N LEU A 131 0.53 18.96 0.36
CA LEU A 131 0.16 18.48 1.69
C LEU A 131 0.70 19.41 2.78
N ARG A 132 1.98 19.82 2.70
CA ARG A 132 2.59 20.78 3.64
C ARG A 132 1.76 22.07 3.76
N LYS A 133 1.35 22.65 2.62
CA LYS A 133 0.52 23.86 2.59
C LYS A 133 -0.84 23.64 3.24
N LYS A 134 -1.50 22.51 2.96
CA LYS A 134 -2.81 22.18 3.56
C LYS A 134 -2.73 21.91 5.07
N LEU A 135 -1.62 21.37 5.53
CA LEU A 135 -1.34 21.16 6.95
C LEU A 135 -0.88 22.44 7.67
N GLY A 136 -0.63 23.53 6.95
CA GLY A 136 -0.16 24.80 7.53
C GLY A 136 1.26 24.72 8.09
N LEU A 137 2.10 23.81 7.60
CA LEU A 137 3.43 23.56 8.15
C LEU A 137 4.50 24.42 7.49
N SER A 138 5.41 24.94 8.31
CA SER A 138 6.61 25.65 7.87
C SER A 138 7.61 24.70 7.18
N PRO A 139 8.52 25.17 6.30
CA PRO A 139 9.46 24.31 5.57
C PRO A 139 10.42 23.50 6.46
N ASP A 140 10.78 24.05 7.61
CA ASP A 140 11.63 23.46 8.65
C ASP A 140 10.93 22.34 9.44
N ILE A 141 9.60 22.32 9.45
CA ILE A 141 8.84 21.29 10.14
C ILE A 141 8.71 20.04 9.25
N SER A 142 9.13 18.91 9.79
CA SER A 142 8.92 17.60 9.20
C SER A 142 7.43 17.24 9.21
N ILE A 143 6.86 16.91 8.05
CA ILE A 143 5.48 16.40 7.95
C ILE A 143 5.32 15.13 8.79
N LYS A 144 6.34 14.27 8.85
CA LYS A 144 6.31 13.05 9.64
C LYS A 144 6.17 13.37 11.12
N ASP A 145 7.01 14.27 11.63
CA ASP A 145 7.03 14.58 13.07
C ASP A 145 5.72 15.23 13.49
N PHE A 146 5.13 16.08 12.62
CA PHE A 146 3.78 16.58 12.81
C PHE A 146 2.74 15.44 12.86
N LEU A 147 2.75 14.51 11.90
CA LEU A 147 1.86 13.34 11.90
C LEU A 147 2.11 12.40 13.09
N ASP A 148 3.27 12.48 13.73
CA ASP A 148 3.59 11.78 14.98
C ASP A 148 2.87 12.34 16.20
N THR A 149 2.54 13.63 16.19
CA THR A 149 1.69 14.26 17.21
C THR A 149 0.20 13.97 17.03
N VAL A 150 -0.21 13.53 15.82
CA VAL A 150 -1.57 13.07 15.56
C VAL A 150 -1.67 11.61 16.02
N GLN A 151 -1.80 11.41 17.34
CA GLN A 151 -2.19 10.15 17.96
C GLN A 151 -3.69 10.08 18.06
#